data_AF-A0A926M2T2-F1
#
_entry.id   AF-A0A926M2T2-F1
#
_cell.length_a   1.000
_cell.length_b   1.000
_cell.length_c   1.000
_cell.angle_alpha   90.00
_cell.angle_beta   90.00
_cell.angle_gamma   90.00
#
_symmetry.space_group_name_H-M   'P 1'
#
loop_
_entity.id
_entity.type
_entity.pdbx_description
1 polymer ?
#
loop_
_entity_poly.entity_id
_entity_poly.type
_entity_poly.pdbx_seq_one_letter_code
_entity_poly.pdbx_strand_id
1 'polypeptide(L)'
;MILGTIFLITLYLILKYILEWIKYFNNLDTRLGDSTWRFSYDYPVIGERDISDLDDKDFVRLRRKKNKIVLLMYSVVLIMFISSMSLLSKFLLFFFD
;
A
#
# COMPACT_ATOMS: atom_id res chain seq x y z
N MET A 1 21.43 -12.17 -10.81
CA MET A 1 20.95 -10.85 -11.22
C MET A 1 19.62 -10.95 -11.96
N ILE A 2 19.52 -11.74 -13.04
CA ILE A 2 18.28 -11.94 -13.84
C ILE A 2 17.04 -12.29 -12.98
N LEU A 3 17.11 -13.33 -12.15
CA LEU A 3 15.98 -13.72 -11.28
C LEU A 3 15.54 -12.61 -10.31
N GLY A 4 16.51 -11.85 -9.78
CA GLY A 4 16.20 -10.71 -8.90
C GLY A 4 15.52 -9.56 -9.66
N THR A 5 15.93 -9.31 -10.91
CA THR A 5 15.28 -8.34 -11.78
C THR A 5 13.86 -8.76 -12.12
N ILE A 6 13.64 -10.03 -12.51
CA ILE A 6 12.30 -10.58 -12.77
C ILE A 6 11.42 -10.47 -11.52
N PHE A 7 11.95 -10.82 -10.35
CA PHE A 7 11.25 -10.70 -9.08
C PHE A 7 10.81 -9.27 -8.77
N LEU A 8 11.70 -8.28 -8.96
CA LEU A 8 11.37 -6.86 -8.79
C LEU A 8 10.31 -6.37 -9.78
N ILE A 9 10.34 -6.84 -11.04
CA ILE A 9 9.30 -6.53 -12.04
C ILE A 9 7.95 -7.08 -11.58
N THR A 10 7.91 -8.32 -11.09
CA THR A 10 6.67 -8.93 -10.56
C THR A 10 6.14 -8.12 -9.37
N LEU A 11 7.00 -7.74 -8.42
CA LEU A 11 6.60 -6.88 -7.29
C LEU A 11 6.08 -5.51 -7.74
N TYR A 12 6.69 -4.92 -8.78
CA TYR A 12 6.23 -3.65 -9.35
C TYR A 12 4.82 -3.77 -9.94
N LEU A 13 4.51 -4.85 -10.66
CA LEU A 13 3.16 -5.09 -11.19
C LEU A 13 2.14 -5.29 -10.05
N ILE A 14 2.51 -6.02 -9.00
CA ILE A 14 1.68 -6.18 -7.79
C ILE A 14 1.45 -4.83 -7.13
N LEU A 15 2.49 -4.00 -6.97
CA LEU A 15 2.37 -2.67 -6.40
C LEU A 15 1.43 -1.78 -7.22
N LYS A 16 1.54 -1.79 -8.55
CA LYS A 16 0.63 -1.05 -9.44
C LYS A 16 -0.82 -1.47 -9.22
N TYR A 17 -1.09 -2.77 -9.14
CA TYR A 17 -2.42 -3.29 -8.86
C TYR A 17 -2.94 -2.84 -7.48
N ILE A 18 -2.09 -2.88 -6.45
CA ILE A 18 -2.44 -2.40 -5.10
C ILE A 18 -2.79 -0.90 -5.12
N LEU A 19 -2.00 -0.08 -5.82
CA LEU A 19 -2.25 1.37 -5.93
C LEU A 19 -3.60 1.67 -6.60
N GLU A 20 -3.97 0.93 -7.65
CA GLU A 20 -5.28 1.06 -8.28
C GLU A 20 -6.42 0.67 -7.33
N TRP A 21 -6.23 -0.35 -6.49
CA TRP A 21 -7.20 -0.66 -5.44
C TRP A 21 -7.36 0.47 -4.42
N ILE A 22 -6.27 1.10 -3.99
CA ILE A 22 -6.34 2.22 -3.06
C ILE A 22 -7.08 3.40 -3.70
N LYS A 23 -6.80 3.69 -4.98
CA LYS A 23 -7.50 4.71 -5.75
C LYS A 23 -8.99 4.39 -5.90
N TYR A 24 -9.33 3.13 -6.15
CA TYR A 24 -10.72 2.68 -6.16
C TYR A 24 -11.42 2.98 -4.83
N PHE A 25 -10.80 2.62 -3.70
CA PHE A 25 -11.37 2.91 -2.37
C PHE A 25 -11.51 4.40 -2.09
N ASN A 26 -10.54 5.22 -2.52
CA ASN A 26 -10.60 6.69 -2.38
C ASN A 26 -11.81 7.29 -3.12
N ASN A 27 -12.17 6.73 -4.27
CA ASN A 27 -13.29 7.21 -5.07
C ASN A 27 -14.67 6.76 -4.53
N LEU A 28 -14.72 5.84 -3.55
CA LEU A 28 -15.99 5.37 -2.98
C LEU A 28 -16.59 6.35 -1.95
N ASP A 29 -15.78 7.21 -1.35
CA ASP A 29 -16.24 8.21 -0.39
C ASP A 29 -15.36 9.47 -0.44
N THR A 30 -15.98 10.64 -0.64
CA THR A 30 -15.30 11.92 -0.81
C THR A 30 -14.42 12.31 0.38
N ARG A 31 -14.69 11.77 1.57
CA ARG A 31 -13.90 12.06 2.77
C ARG A 31 -12.47 11.53 2.66
N LEU A 32 -12.25 10.39 1.98
CA LEU A 32 -10.95 9.71 1.96
C LEU A 32 -9.87 10.48 1.18
N GLY A 33 -10.25 11.43 0.32
CA GLY A 33 -9.37 12.19 -0.56
C GLY A 33 -8.49 11.31 -1.46
N ASP A 34 -7.46 11.88 -2.06
CA ASP A 34 -6.69 11.23 -3.15
C ASP A 34 -5.38 10.56 -2.72
N SER A 35 -5.12 10.44 -1.40
CA SER A 35 -3.87 9.86 -0.94
C SER A 35 -3.81 8.35 -1.15
N THR A 36 -2.74 7.89 -1.80
CA THR A 36 -2.48 6.46 -2.02
C THR A 36 -1.69 5.80 -0.88
N TRP A 37 -1.15 6.57 0.06
CA TRP A 37 -0.21 6.06 1.09
C TRP A 37 -0.76 6.25 2.52
N ARG A 38 -1.70 7.19 2.71
CA ARG A 38 -2.20 7.53 4.04
C ARG A 38 -3.18 6.48 4.58
N PHE A 39 -2.93 6.03 5.81
CA PHE A 39 -3.94 5.31 6.58
C PHE A 39 -5.13 6.20 6.88
N SER A 40 -6.32 5.64 6.78
CA SER A 40 -7.53 6.42 6.86
C SER A 40 -8.06 6.57 8.28
N TYR A 41 -7.26 6.47 9.35
CA TYR A 41 -7.73 6.52 10.75
C TYR A 41 -8.19 7.90 11.23
N ASP A 42 -7.68 8.99 10.64
CA ASP A 42 -8.00 10.35 11.12
C ASP A 42 -9.21 10.99 10.43
N TYR A 43 -9.78 10.32 9.42
CA TYR A 43 -10.91 10.86 8.68
C TYR A 43 -12.19 10.87 9.54
N PRO A 44 -12.96 11.97 9.54
CA PRO A 44 -14.11 12.11 10.42
C PRO A 44 -15.23 11.13 10.05
N VAL A 45 -15.77 10.51 11.08
CA VAL A 45 -16.91 9.60 11.04
C VAL A 45 -18.15 10.41 11.41
N ILE A 46 -19.32 10.09 10.84
CA ILE A 46 -20.57 10.70 11.27
C ILE A 46 -20.93 10.12 12.64
N GLY A 47 -20.93 10.94 13.69
CA GLY A 47 -21.28 10.52 15.07
C GLY A 47 -20.24 10.94 16.11
N GLU A 48 -20.42 10.44 17.33
CA GLU A 48 -19.51 10.73 18.47
C GLU A 48 -18.40 9.68 18.60
N ARG A 49 -18.65 8.44 18.16
CA ARG A 49 -17.75 7.30 18.34
C ARG A 49 -17.05 6.92 17.04
N ASP A 50 -15.76 7.22 16.96
CA ASP A 50 -14.91 6.91 15.79
C ASP A 50 -14.51 5.42 15.69
N ILE A 51 -14.49 4.70 16.83
CA ILE A 51 -13.94 3.34 16.90
C ILE A 51 -14.99 2.28 16.50
N SER A 52 -16.26 2.52 16.82
CA SER A 52 -17.33 1.53 16.73
C SER A 52 -18.08 1.58 15.40
N ASP A 53 -18.59 0.43 14.96
CA ASP A 53 -19.48 0.33 13.80
C ASP A 53 -20.88 0.93 14.06
N LEU A 54 -21.14 1.57 15.21
CA LEU A 54 -22.48 2.01 15.62
C LEU A 54 -22.96 3.26 14.89
N ASP A 55 -22.07 4.22 14.63
CA ASP A 55 -22.48 5.54 14.16
C ASP A 55 -22.41 5.68 12.62
N ASP A 56 -21.33 5.20 11.98
CA ASP A 56 -21.17 5.21 10.51
C ASP A 56 -20.51 3.91 10.04
N LYS A 57 -21.29 2.84 10.14
CA LYS A 57 -20.87 1.47 9.90
C LYS A 57 -20.20 1.28 8.54
N ASP A 58 -20.77 1.86 7.49
CA ASP A 58 -20.33 1.64 6.12
C ASP A 58 -18.98 2.31 5.87
N PHE A 59 -18.79 3.54 6.35
CA PHE A 59 -17.51 4.23 6.25
C PHE A 59 -16.43 3.56 7.09
N VAL A 60 -16.74 3.17 8.33
CA VAL A 60 -15.78 2.49 9.22
C VAL A 60 -15.29 1.19 8.57
N ARG A 61 -16.19 0.41 7.97
CA ARG A 61 -15.84 -0.82 7.24
C ARG A 61 -15.03 -0.55 5.98
N LEU A 62 -15.39 0.49 5.22
CA LEU A 62 -14.66 0.94 4.04
C LEU A 62 -13.22 1.31 4.39
N ARG A 63 -13.01 2.14 5.43
CA ARG A 63 -11.68 2.53 5.93
C ARG A 63 -10.86 1.30 6.32
N ARG A 64 -11.46 0.32 7.00
CA ARG A 64 -10.75 -0.89 7.46
C ARG A 64 -10.30 -1.74 6.28
N LYS A 65 -11.13 -1.87 5.24
CA LYS A 65 -10.74 -2.54 3.99
C LYS A 65 -9.60 -1.80 3.31
N LYS A 66 -9.72 -0.48 3.11
CA LYS A 66 -8.64 0.35 2.53
C LYS A 66 -7.34 0.24 3.34
N ASN A 67 -7.40 0.35 4.66
CA ASN A 67 -6.22 0.29 5.54
C ASN A 67 -5.49 -1.06 5.45
N LYS A 68 -6.20 -2.17 5.27
CA LYS A 68 -5.56 -3.47 5.00
C LYS A 68 -4.78 -3.47 3.68
N ILE A 69 -5.31 -2.82 2.64
CA ILE A 69 -4.63 -2.69 1.35
C ILE A 69 -3.43 -1.73 1.44
N VAL A 70 -3.56 -0.62 2.18
CA VAL A 70 -2.44 0.30 2.46
C VAL A 70 -1.33 -0.43 3.23
N LEU A 71 -1.66 -1.27 4.21
CA LEU A 71 -0.67 -2.10 4.90
C LEU A 71 0.04 -3.04 3.93
N LEU A 72 -0.71 -3.72 3.04
CA LEU A 72 -0.15 -4.60 2.01
C LEU A 72 0.80 -3.84 1.07
N MET A 73 0.44 -2.61 0.67
CA MET A 73 1.30 -1.71 -0.11
C MET A 73 2.64 -1.50 0.58
N TYR A 74 2.63 -1.12 1.87
CA TYR A 74 3.85 -0.91 2.64
C TYR A 74 4.69 -2.18 2.77
N SER A 75 4.08 -3.34 2.97
CA SER A 75 4.80 -4.63 3.00
C SER A 75 5.48 -4.92 1.66
N VAL A 76 4.81 -4.70 0.53
CA VAL A 76 5.40 -4.88 -0.80
C VAL A 76 6.56 -3.91 -1.03
N VAL A 77 6.38 -2.62 -0.69
CA VAL A 77 7.44 -1.61 -0.82
C VAL A 77 8.67 -1.99 0.02
N LEU A 78 8.48 -2.49 1.25
CA LEU A 78 9.58 -2.95 2.10
C LEU A 78 10.34 -4.13 1.48
N ILE A 79 9.62 -5.12 0.94
CA ILE A 79 10.24 -6.27 0.26
C ILE A 79 11.00 -5.81 -0.99
N MET A 80 10.42 -4.88 -1.77
CA MET A 80 11.08 -4.27 -2.93
C MET A 80 12.36 -3.58 -2.52
N PHE A 81 12.34 -2.80 -1.43
CA PHE A 81 13.53 -2.11 -0.92
C PHE A 81 14.65 -3.10 -0.59
N ILE A 82 14.39 -4.12 0.24
CA ILE A 82 15.39 -5.13 0.63
C ILE A 82 15.92 -5.87 -0.61
N SER A 83 15.02 -6.26 -1.51
CA SER A 83 15.40 -6.98 -2.74
C SER A 83 16.24 -6.13 -3.68
N SER A 84 15.94 -4.83 -3.78
CA SER A 84 16.71 -3.88 -4.57
C SER A 84 18.13 -3.71 -4.04
N MET A 85 18.30 -3.65 -2.70
CA MET A 85 19.61 -3.56 -2.06
C MET A 85 20.43 -4.84 -2.30
N SER A 86 19.80 -6.01 -2.22
CA SER A 86 20.47 -7.27 -2.52
C SER A 86 20.92 -7.36 -3.99
N LEU A 87 20.09 -6.89 -4.92
CA LEU A 87 20.43 -6.86 -6.34
C LEU A 87 21.55 -5.86 -6.64
N LEU A 88 21.48 -4.67 -6.06
CA LEU A 88 22.50 -3.64 -6.18
C LEU A 88 23.85 -4.15 -5.67
N SER A 89 23.89 -4.82 -4.52
CA SER A 89 25.12 -5.42 -3.99
C SER A 89 25.75 -6.40 -4.99
N LYS A 90 24.97 -7.31 -5.58
CA LYS A 90 25.46 -8.24 -6.61
C LYS A 90 25.94 -7.54 -7.87
N PHE A 91 25.26 -6.46 -8.26
CA PHE A 91 25.66 -5.63 -9.41
C PHE A 91 27.00 -4.97 -9.14
N LEU A 92 27.19 -4.36 -7.97
CA LEU A 92 28.46 -3.72 -7.60
C LEU A 92 29.61 -4.74 -7.57
N LEU A 93 29.42 -5.91 -6.93
CA LEU A 93 30.44 -6.96 -6.90
C LEU A 93 30.84 -7.40 -8.33
N PHE A 94 29.89 -7.53 -9.25
CA PHE A 94 30.20 -7.91 -10.64
C PHE A 94 31.10 -6.90 -11.38
N PHE A 95 31.08 -5.62 -11.02
CA PHE A 95 31.90 -4.59 -11.67
C PHE A 95 33.20 -4.28 -10.93
N PHE A 96 33.24 -4.47 -9.61
CA PHE A 96 34.34 -4.03 -8.76
C PHE A 96 35.20 -5.17 -8.20
N ASP A 97 34.73 -6.42 -8.26
CA ASP A 97 35.52 -7.63 -7.99
C ASP A 97 35.78 -8.41 -9.30
#